data_AF-E3MFH0-F1
#
_entry.id   AF-E3MFH0-F1
#
_cell.length_a   1.000
_cell.length_b   1.000
_cell.length_c   1.000
_cell.angle_alpha   90.00
_cell.angle_beta   90.00
_cell.angle_gamma   90.00
#
_symmetry.space_group_name_H-M   'P 1'
#
loop_
_entity.id
_entity.type
_entity.pdbx_description
1 polymer ?
#
loop_
_entity_poly.entity_id
_entity_poly.type
_entity_poly.pdbx_seq_one_letter_code
_entity_poly.pdbx_strand_id
1 'polypeptide(L)'
;MGYLLTITCYIASFSPSIALFYSFIAHDPVRIILFFLGAFFWLVSLLISSLAWFGLSSFLPNTFLISLTFCIIVQEFARVAYFALLKKAQKGLNKITRQGQISVAPGVSDLHNARHMLALVCGLGMGVISALFYTMNAFAVFSGPGTIGLPLALETGEIDPNRAGKYLPLCYTLSAILLSLFHVTWTIMVWDTCHKIDRIPSAFVPAAAALISHLLVAFLSSLNSRGFYIVVFPVQFLILLICIAYCNVIMGGTISSFINGIGQSITDGITFKGIRTLIEERKMRTQRQSVPDEPMTERGGTATEGEETNTVDA
;
A
#
# COMPACT_ATOMS: atom_id res chain seq x y z
N MET A 1 -6.80 -30.54 -0.54
CA MET A 1 -5.54 -29.93 -1.00
C MET A 1 -5.74 -28.55 -1.63
N GLY A 2 -6.68 -28.37 -2.58
CA GLY A 2 -6.92 -27.07 -3.25
C GLY A 2 -7.23 -25.90 -2.32
N TYR A 3 -8.18 -26.04 -1.39
CA TYR A 3 -8.52 -24.96 -0.45
C TYR A 3 -7.33 -24.49 0.42
N LEU A 4 -6.51 -25.42 0.91
CA LEU A 4 -5.33 -25.08 1.73
C LEU A 4 -4.30 -24.31 0.90
N LEU A 5 -4.07 -24.73 -0.35
CA LEU A 5 -3.19 -24.03 -1.29
C LEU A 5 -3.70 -22.59 -1.51
N THR A 6 -4.98 -22.43 -1.83
CA THR A 6 -5.59 -21.11 -2.06
C THR A 6 -5.47 -20.18 -0.85
N ILE A 7 -5.80 -20.66 0.34
CA ILE A 7 -5.66 -19.89 1.58
C ILE A 7 -4.21 -19.46 1.79
N THR A 8 -3.26 -20.37 1.57
CA THR A 8 -1.83 -20.08 1.68
C THR A 8 -1.39 -19.03 0.67
N CYS A 9 -1.85 -19.14 -0.58
CA CYS A 9 -1.59 -18.16 -1.63
C CYS A 9 -2.13 -16.77 -1.28
N TYR A 10 -3.36 -16.65 -0.76
CA TYR A 10 -3.90 -15.37 -0.29
C TYR A 10 -3.08 -14.77 0.86
N ILE A 11 -2.81 -15.56 1.91
CA ILE A 11 -2.03 -15.10 3.07
C ILE A 11 -0.64 -14.62 2.60
N ALA A 12 0.04 -15.39 1.75
CA ALA A 12 1.35 -15.04 1.25
C ALA A 12 1.33 -13.79 0.36
N SER A 13 0.35 -13.69 -0.55
CA SER A 13 0.25 -12.59 -1.54
C SER A 13 0.04 -11.24 -0.87
N PHE A 14 -0.77 -11.21 0.19
CA PHE A 14 -1.15 -9.98 0.88
C PHE A 14 -0.37 -9.75 2.19
N SER A 15 0.53 -10.66 2.57
CA SER A 15 1.30 -10.54 3.83
C SER A 15 2.01 -9.18 4.00
N PRO A 16 2.76 -8.66 3.00
CA PRO A 16 3.41 -7.34 3.13
C PRO A 16 2.39 -6.21 3.28
N SER A 17 1.30 -6.26 2.52
CA SER A 17 0.24 -5.25 2.56
C SER A 17 -0.52 -5.26 3.88
N ILE A 18 -0.79 -6.45 4.42
CA ILE A 18 -1.42 -6.64 5.73
C ILE A 18 -0.49 -6.12 6.83
N ALA A 19 0.81 -6.42 6.76
CA ALA A 19 1.79 -5.92 7.73
C ALA A 19 1.85 -4.38 7.74
N LEU A 20 1.90 -3.74 6.57
CA LEU A 20 1.85 -2.28 6.45
C LEU A 20 0.50 -1.71 6.91
N PHE A 21 -0.60 -2.38 6.58
CA PHE A 21 -1.93 -1.93 6.99
C PHE A 21 -2.09 -1.92 8.51
N TYR A 22 -1.77 -3.02 9.19
CA TYR A 22 -1.90 -3.08 10.64
C TYR A 22 -0.90 -2.19 11.37
N SER A 23 0.36 -2.15 10.92
CA SER A 23 1.41 -1.41 11.61
C SER A 23 1.31 0.11 11.41
N PHE A 24 0.70 0.56 10.31
CA PHE A 24 0.77 1.96 9.91
C PHE A 24 -0.58 2.61 9.60
N ILE A 25 -1.53 1.88 9.03
CA ILE A 25 -2.81 2.43 8.55
C ILE A 25 -3.88 2.33 9.62
N ALA A 26 -3.98 1.18 10.31
CA ALA A 26 -5.05 0.86 11.24
C ALA A 26 -5.11 1.78 12.47
N HIS A 27 -4.02 2.50 12.79
CA HIS A 27 -3.95 3.40 13.93
C HIS A 27 -4.67 4.75 13.72
N ASP A 28 -5.01 5.11 12.47
CA ASP A 28 -5.59 6.41 12.15
C ASP A 28 -6.75 6.24 11.14
N PRO A 29 -8.00 6.59 11.50
CA PRO A 29 -9.15 6.41 10.62
C PRO A 29 -9.03 7.21 9.32
N VAL A 30 -8.30 8.34 9.31
CA VAL A 30 -8.06 9.10 8.07
C VAL A 30 -7.22 8.28 7.09
N ARG A 31 -6.21 7.55 7.56
CA ARG A 31 -5.40 6.68 6.72
C ARG A 31 -6.22 5.52 6.15
N ILE A 32 -7.16 4.97 6.93
CA ILE A 32 -8.08 3.93 6.45
C ILE A 32 -8.95 4.46 5.31
N ILE A 33 -9.54 5.65 5.46
CA ILE A 33 -10.36 6.28 4.41
C ILE A 33 -9.53 6.50 3.14
N LEU A 34 -8.31 7.00 3.27
CA LEU A 34 -7.40 7.23 2.15
C LEU A 34 -6.99 5.92 1.45
N PHE A 35 -6.76 4.85 2.21
CA PHE A 35 -6.48 3.54 1.64
C PHE A 35 -7.61 3.06 0.71
N PHE A 36 -8.86 3.11 1.17
CA PHE A 36 -10.02 2.71 0.35
C PHE A 36 -10.28 3.66 -0.81
N LEU A 37 -10.05 4.96 -0.63
CA LEU A 37 -10.17 5.94 -1.72
C LEU A 37 -9.12 5.67 -2.82
N GLY A 38 -7.90 5.27 -2.46
CA GLY A 38 -6.90 4.80 -3.42
C GLY A 38 -7.39 3.58 -4.21
N ALA A 39 -7.96 2.58 -3.52
CA ALA A 39 -8.54 1.41 -4.19
C ALA A 39 -9.66 1.80 -5.18
N PHE A 40 -10.54 2.73 -4.78
CA PHE A 40 -11.60 3.25 -5.64
C PHE A 40 -11.05 3.91 -6.92
N PHE A 41 -10.07 4.80 -6.80
CA PHE A 41 -9.47 5.46 -7.97
C PHE A 41 -8.83 4.46 -8.94
N TRP A 42 -8.19 3.41 -8.43
CA TRP A 42 -7.65 2.35 -9.27
C TRP A 42 -8.76 1.60 -10.02
N LEU A 43 -9.86 1.22 -9.35
CA LEU A 43 -11.00 0.56 -10.00
C LEU A 43 -11.63 1.43 -11.09
N VAL A 44 -11.81 2.74 -10.83
CA VAL A 44 -12.33 3.67 -11.84
C VAL A 44 -11.38 3.75 -13.04
N SER A 45 -10.07 3.79 -12.80
CA SER A 45 -9.07 3.79 -13.88
C SER A 45 -9.14 2.52 -14.74
N LEU A 46 -9.36 1.36 -14.12
CA LEU A 46 -9.51 0.10 -14.82
C LEU A 46 -10.82 0.05 -15.61
N LEU A 47 -11.92 0.56 -15.03
CA LEU A 47 -13.22 0.65 -15.70
C LEU A 47 -13.13 1.48 -16.99
N ILE A 48 -12.55 2.68 -16.91
CA ILE A 48 -12.32 3.54 -18.09
C ILE A 48 -11.46 2.81 -19.12
N SER A 49 -10.39 2.13 -18.67
CA SER A 49 -9.51 1.35 -19.53
C SER A 49 -10.24 0.21 -20.25
N SER A 50 -11.13 -0.50 -19.55
CA SER A 50 -11.91 -1.60 -20.14
C SER A 50 -12.95 -1.11 -21.16
N LEU A 51 -13.58 0.04 -20.92
CA LEU A 51 -14.52 0.65 -21.87
C LEU A 51 -13.80 1.09 -23.14
N ALA A 52 -12.62 1.71 -22.99
CA ALA A 52 -11.79 2.09 -24.12
C ALA A 52 -11.29 0.85 -24.91
N TRP A 53 -10.90 -0.22 -24.20
CA TRP A 53 -10.51 -1.47 -24.84
C TRP A 53 -11.66 -2.09 -25.64
N PHE A 54 -12.86 -2.16 -25.07
CA PHE A 54 -14.06 -2.71 -25.73
C PHE A 54 -14.39 -1.96 -27.04
N GLY A 55 -14.27 -0.63 -27.01
CA GLY A 55 -14.38 0.19 -28.22
C GLY A 55 -13.28 -0.15 -29.23
N LEU A 56 -12.02 -0.15 -28.81
CA LEU A 56 -10.86 -0.35 -29.70
C LEU A 56 -10.78 -1.76 -30.30
N SER A 57 -11.09 -2.81 -29.53
CA SER A 57 -11.06 -4.21 -29.97
C SER A 57 -12.09 -4.50 -31.06
N SER A 58 -13.13 -3.67 -31.18
CA SER A 58 -14.12 -3.77 -32.26
C SER A 58 -13.56 -3.31 -33.61
N PHE A 59 -12.49 -2.51 -33.63
CA PHE A 59 -11.91 -1.94 -34.85
C PHE A 59 -10.53 -2.50 -35.22
N LEU A 60 -9.72 -2.92 -34.23
CA LEU A 60 -8.35 -3.39 -34.46
C LEU A 60 -8.15 -4.79 -33.87
N PRO A 61 -7.63 -5.76 -34.66
CA PRO A 61 -7.14 -7.02 -34.11
C PRO A 61 -5.81 -6.82 -33.37
N ASN A 62 -5.50 -7.70 -32.39
CA ASN A 62 -4.23 -7.73 -31.64
C ASN A 62 -3.89 -6.46 -30.85
N THR A 63 -4.85 -5.89 -30.14
CA THR A 63 -4.70 -4.63 -29.39
C THR A 63 -3.96 -4.75 -28.04
N PHE A 64 -3.54 -5.95 -27.63
CA PHE A 64 -3.02 -6.22 -26.27
C PHE A 64 -1.98 -5.19 -25.77
N LEU A 65 -0.90 -4.94 -26.52
CA LEU A 65 0.15 -4.00 -26.09
C LEU A 65 -0.32 -2.55 -26.03
N ILE A 66 -1.16 -2.14 -26.99
CA ILE A 66 -1.75 -0.80 -27.03
C ILE A 66 -2.68 -0.61 -25.83
N SER A 67 -3.51 -1.61 -25.54
CA SER A 67 -4.46 -1.58 -24.44
C SER A 67 -3.79 -1.64 -23.08
N LEU A 68 -2.71 -2.42 -22.95
CA LEU A 68 -1.87 -2.45 -21.75
C LEU A 68 -1.25 -1.07 -21.50
N THR A 69 -0.66 -0.47 -22.54
CA THR A 69 -0.05 0.87 -22.44
C THR A 69 -1.10 1.91 -22.07
N PHE A 70 -2.26 1.91 -22.74
CA PHE A 70 -3.37 2.80 -22.44
C PHE A 70 -3.85 2.65 -20.98
N CYS A 71 -4.00 1.40 -20.51
CA CYS A 71 -4.42 1.13 -19.14
C CYS A 71 -3.43 1.71 -18.12
N ILE A 72 -2.12 1.56 -18.36
CA ILE A 72 -1.08 2.13 -17.50
C ILE A 72 -1.16 3.66 -17.49
N ILE A 73 -1.34 4.30 -18.65
CA ILE A 73 -1.48 5.77 -18.73
C ILE A 73 -2.72 6.26 -17.96
N VAL A 74 -3.85 5.57 -18.08
CA VAL A 74 -5.07 5.93 -17.33
C VAL A 74 -4.88 5.71 -15.83
N GLN A 75 -4.14 4.68 -15.42
CA GLN A 75 -3.78 4.46 -14.01
C GLN A 75 -2.86 5.57 -13.47
N GLU A 76 -1.87 6.03 -14.24
CA GLU A 76 -1.03 7.19 -13.87
C GLU A 76 -1.86 8.47 -13.76
N PHE A 77 -2.78 8.70 -14.70
CA PHE A 77 -3.69 9.84 -14.63
C PHE A 77 -4.59 9.78 -13.38
N ALA A 78 -5.14 8.61 -13.05
CA ALA A 78 -5.94 8.42 -11.84
C ALA A 78 -5.15 8.73 -10.56
N ARG A 79 -3.85 8.38 -10.52
CA ARG A 79 -2.94 8.72 -9.42
C ARG A 79 -2.73 10.22 -9.27
N VAL A 80 -2.63 10.96 -10.37
CA VAL A 80 -2.54 12.44 -10.37
C VAL A 80 -3.89 13.08 -10.00
N ALA A 81 -5.00 12.57 -10.54
CA ALA A 81 -6.34 13.02 -10.19
C ALA A 81 -6.62 12.82 -8.70
N TYR A 82 -6.18 11.69 -8.15
CA TYR A 82 -6.29 11.41 -6.74
C TYR A 82 -5.49 12.42 -5.89
N PHE A 83 -4.23 12.69 -6.26
CA PHE A 83 -3.43 13.74 -5.63
C PHE A 83 -4.13 15.11 -5.65
N ALA A 84 -4.68 15.50 -6.82
CA ALA A 84 -5.38 16.77 -6.98
C ALA A 84 -6.63 16.86 -6.09
N LEU A 85 -7.39 15.78 -5.96
CA LEU A 85 -8.54 15.71 -5.06
C LEU A 85 -8.09 15.92 -3.61
N LEU A 86 -7.05 15.23 -3.17
CA LEU A 86 -6.54 15.37 -1.80
C LEU A 86 -6.05 16.79 -1.52
N LYS A 87 -5.31 17.41 -2.44
CA LYS A 87 -4.87 18.81 -2.30
C LYS A 87 -6.06 19.77 -2.19
N LYS A 88 -7.14 19.51 -2.92
CA LYS A 88 -8.40 20.30 -2.82
C LYS A 88 -9.11 20.07 -1.48
N ALA A 89 -9.23 18.83 -1.04
CA ALA A 89 -9.83 18.47 0.25
C ALA A 89 -9.07 19.13 1.40
N GLN A 90 -7.74 19.01 1.43
CA GLN A 90 -6.87 19.65 2.42
C GLN A 90 -7.07 21.16 2.51
N LYS A 91 -7.10 21.85 1.35
CA LYS A 91 -7.38 23.30 1.29
C LYS A 91 -8.77 23.64 1.84
N GLY A 92 -9.78 22.83 1.53
CA GLY A 92 -11.14 22.99 2.02
C GLY A 92 -11.23 22.83 3.54
N LEU A 93 -10.67 21.74 4.09
CA LEU A 93 -10.64 21.48 5.53
C LEU A 93 -9.88 22.57 6.29
N ASN A 94 -8.75 23.05 5.76
CA ASN A 94 -7.97 24.11 6.38
C ASN A 94 -8.73 25.45 6.43
N LYS A 95 -9.56 25.75 5.44
CA LYS A 95 -10.39 26.96 5.43
C LYS A 95 -11.49 26.89 6.51
N ILE A 96 -12.13 25.72 6.65
CA ILE A 96 -13.20 25.51 7.63
C ILE A 96 -12.65 25.49 9.06
N THR A 97 -11.51 24.83 9.28
CA THR A 97 -10.88 24.67 10.60
C THR A 97 -10.33 25.98 11.17
N ARG A 98 -9.87 26.91 10.31
CA ARG A 98 -9.41 28.23 10.75
C ARG A 98 -10.53 29.15 11.24
N GLN A 99 -11.79 28.81 10.99
CA GLN A 99 -12.93 29.71 11.25
C GLN A 99 -13.65 29.43 12.58
N GLY A 100 -13.22 28.42 13.34
CA GLY A 100 -13.68 28.15 14.70
C GLY A 100 -12.76 27.16 15.39
N GLN A 101 -12.18 27.52 16.53
CA GLN A 101 -11.24 26.67 17.26
C GLN A 101 -11.88 25.36 17.71
N ILE A 102 -11.44 24.27 17.09
CA ILE A 102 -11.03 22.94 17.58
C ILE A 102 -10.85 22.17 16.27
N SER A 103 -9.64 21.68 16.00
CA SER A 103 -9.38 20.92 14.78
C SER A 103 -10.27 19.68 14.77
N VAL A 104 -11.32 19.70 13.95
CA VAL A 104 -12.30 18.60 13.79
C VAL A 104 -11.59 17.30 13.33
N ALA A 105 -10.34 17.40 12.89
CA ALA A 105 -9.45 16.28 12.68
C ALA A 105 -8.00 16.67 13.09
N PRO A 106 -7.56 16.37 14.33
CA PRO A 106 -6.23 16.72 14.83
C PRO A 106 -5.07 16.23 13.94
N GLY A 107 -5.28 15.14 13.19
CA GLY A 107 -4.29 14.57 12.26
C GLY A 107 -4.19 15.23 10.88
N VAL A 108 -5.05 16.18 10.52
CA VAL A 108 -5.06 16.82 9.18
C VAL A 108 -4.13 18.05 9.13
N SER A 109 -3.83 18.67 10.26
CA SER A 109 -2.84 19.76 10.36
C SER A 109 -1.39 19.27 10.19
N ASP A 110 -1.08 18.06 10.67
CA ASP A 110 0.21 17.38 10.47
C ASP A 110 0.38 16.76 9.07
N LEU A 111 -0.67 16.81 8.27
CA LEU A 111 -0.76 16.20 6.94
C LEU A 111 0.17 16.85 5.90
N HIS A 112 0.53 18.12 6.11
CA HIS A 112 1.51 18.82 5.26
C HIS A 112 2.93 18.26 5.47
N ASN A 113 3.28 17.87 6.69
CA ASN A 113 4.58 17.27 7.02
C ASN A 113 4.62 15.77 6.69
N ALA A 114 3.46 15.11 6.68
CA ALA A 114 3.32 13.69 6.41
C ALA A 114 3.04 13.32 4.93
N ARG A 115 3.38 14.18 3.96
CA ARG A 115 3.05 14.01 2.53
C ARG A 115 3.43 12.63 1.96
N HIS A 116 4.60 12.13 2.33
CA HIS A 116 5.15 10.86 1.84
C HIS A 116 4.46 9.66 2.48
N MET A 117 4.02 9.83 3.74
CA MET A 117 3.19 8.87 4.44
C MET A 117 1.82 8.72 3.76
N LEU A 118 1.22 9.82 3.30
CA LEU A 118 -0.07 9.75 2.58
C LEU A 118 0.08 9.07 1.24
N ALA A 119 1.14 9.39 0.49
CA ALA A 119 1.44 8.73 -0.76
C ALA A 119 1.62 7.22 -0.58
N LEU A 120 2.25 6.79 0.52
CA LEU A 120 2.39 5.37 0.86
C LEU A 120 1.02 4.71 1.09
N VAL A 121 0.16 5.29 1.92
CA VAL A 121 -1.18 4.74 2.24
C VAL A 121 -2.04 4.61 0.98
N CYS A 122 -2.05 5.67 0.17
CA CYS A 122 -2.84 5.76 -1.05
C CYS A 122 -2.32 4.80 -2.13
N GLY A 123 -1.00 4.71 -2.26
CA GLY A 123 -0.33 3.77 -3.15
C GLY A 123 -0.57 2.32 -2.74
N LEU A 124 -0.57 2.03 -1.43
CA LEU A 124 -0.88 0.69 -0.93
C LEU A 124 -2.33 0.30 -1.25
N GLY A 125 -3.27 1.23 -1.12
CA GLY A 125 -4.67 1.03 -1.51
C GLY A 125 -4.83 0.63 -2.97
N MET A 126 -4.19 1.39 -3.89
CA MET A 126 -4.16 1.03 -5.32
C MET A 126 -3.48 -0.32 -5.56
N GLY A 127 -2.39 -0.60 -4.84
CA GLY A 127 -1.63 -1.84 -4.97
C GLY A 127 -2.42 -3.08 -4.55
N VAL A 128 -3.09 -3.01 -3.40
CA VAL A 128 -3.89 -4.12 -2.87
C VAL A 128 -5.05 -4.46 -3.80
N ILE A 129 -5.80 -3.47 -4.28
CA ILE A 129 -6.91 -3.75 -5.18
C ILE A 129 -6.44 -4.29 -6.54
N SER A 130 -5.30 -3.80 -7.03
CA SER A 130 -4.64 -4.29 -8.24
C SER A 130 -4.24 -5.77 -8.11
N ALA A 131 -3.59 -6.11 -7.00
CA ALA A 131 -3.23 -7.49 -6.66
C ALA A 131 -4.45 -8.39 -6.44
N LEU A 132 -5.53 -7.89 -5.84
CA LEU A 132 -6.79 -8.63 -5.69
C LEU A 132 -7.42 -8.94 -7.06
N PHE A 133 -7.52 -7.95 -7.94
CA PHE A 133 -8.06 -8.14 -9.29
C PHE A 133 -7.23 -9.16 -10.09
N TYR A 134 -5.90 -9.12 -9.92
CA TYR A 134 -4.98 -10.05 -10.57
C TYR A 134 -5.12 -11.50 -10.04
N THR A 135 -5.33 -11.68 -8.74
CA THR A 135 -5.30 -13.01 -8.10
C THR A 135 -6.67 -13.68 -7.95
N MET A 136 -7.76 -12.92 -7.81
CA MET A 136 -9.06 -13.44 -7.36
C MET A 136 -9.56 -14.62 -8.19
N ASN A 137 -9.59 -14.47 -9.51
CA ASN A 137 -10.07 -15.53 -10.41
C ASN A 137 -9.09 -16.71 -10.47
N ALA A 138 -7.78 -16.46 -10.45
CA ALA A 138 -6.77 -17.51 -10.49
C ALA A 138 -6.80 -18.38 -9.22
N PHE A 139 -6.90 -17.76 -8.05
CA PHE A 139 -6.96 -18.45 -6.77
C PHE A 139 -8.28 -19.21 -6.58
N ALA A 140 -9.37 -18.72 -7.16
CA ALA A 140 -10.62 -19.49 -7.24
C ALA A 140 -10.41 -20.81 -8.01
N VAL A 141 -9.71 -20.79 -9.15
CA VAL A 141 -9.38 -21.99 -9.93
C VAL A 141 -8.47 -22.94 -9.13
N PHE A 142 -7.50 -22.42 -8.37
CA PHE A 142 -6.58 -23.25 -7.57
C PHE A 142 -7.28 -23.98 -6.41
N SER A 143 -8.48 -23.56 -6.05
CA SER A 143 -9.27 -24.22 -5.00
C SER A 143 -9.86 -25.55 -5.43
N GLY A 144 -9.94 -25.79 -6.75
CA GLY A 144 -10.44 -27.04 -7.31
C GLY A 144 -9.52 -28.25 -7.02
N PRO A 145 -10.04 -29.48 -7.19
CA PRO A 145 -9.25 -30.69 -7.01
C PRO A 145 -8.25 -30.95 -8.16
N GLY A 146 -8.40 -30.25 -9.30
CA GLY A 146 -7.56 -30.40 -10.47
C GLY A 146 -6.22 -29.64 -10.37
N THR A 147 -5.17 -30.20 -10.96
CA THR A 147 -3.90 -29.48 -11.18
C THR A 147 -3.95 -28.69 -12.48
N ILE A 148 -3.25 -27.57 -12.53
CA ILE A 148 -3.31 -26.65 -13.67
C ILE A 148 -2.61 -27.27 -14.88
N GLY A 149 -3.24 -27.14 -16.05
CA GLY A 149 -2.68 -27.47 -17.36
C GLY A 149 -2.68 -28.94 -17.77
N LEU A 150 -3.43 -29.77 -17.05
CA LEU A 150 -3.83 -31.10 -17.52
C LEU A 150 -4.69 -31.06 -18.81
N PRO A 151 -5.66 -30.13 -18.99
CA PRO A 151 -6.49 -30.11 -20.21
C PRO A 151 -5.69 -29.83 -21.48
N LEU A 152 -4.76 -28.85 -21.43
CA LEU A 152 -3.88 -28.55 -22.55
C LEU A 152 -2.96 -29.73 -22.86
N ALA A 153 -2.38 -30.36 -21.83
CA ALA A 153 -1.54 -31.54 -21.99
C ALA A 153 -2.27 -32.75 -22.57
N LEU A 154 -3.57 -32.90 -22.29
CA LEU A 154 -4.41 -33.94 -22.87
C LEU A 154 -4.73 -33.67 -24.35
N GLU A 155 -4.85 -32.41 -24.75
CA GLU A 155 -5.12 -32.00 -26.13
C GLU A 155 -3.86 -32.02 -27.01
N THR A 156 -2.72 -31.54 -26.50
CA THR A 156 -1.45 -31.45 -27.24
C THR A 156 -0.57 -32.68 -27.07
N GLY A 157 -0.86 -33.57 -26.12
CA GLY A 157 -0.01 -34.69 -25.73
C GLY A 157 1.28 -34.27 -25.01
N GLU A 158 1.51 -32.97 -24.82
CA GLU A 158 2.70 -32.41 -24.19
C GLU A 158 2.31 -31.52 -23.01
N ILE A 159 2.86 -31.81 -21.83
CA ILE A 159 2.73 -30.93 -20.67
C ILE A 159 3.66 -29.74 -20.91
N ASP A 160 3.12 -28.58 -21.31
CA ASP A 160 3.89 -27.32 -21.35
C ASP A 160 4.19 -26.88 -19.91
N PRO A 161 5.43 -27.07 -19.41
CA PRO A 161 5.75 -26.79 -18.01
C PRO A 161 5.66 -25.29 -17.68
N ASN A 162 5.60 -24.41 -18.69
CA ASN A 162 5.54 -22.96 -18.50
C ASN A 162 4.12 -22.43 -18.33
N ARG A 163 3.13 -23.07 -18.98
CA ARG A 163 1.70 -22.72 -18.87
C ARG A 163 0.93 -23.61 -17.90
N ALA A 164 1.42 -24.83 -17.67
CA ALA A 164 0.86 -25.87 -16.80
C ALA A 164 1.73 -26.16 -15.57
N GLY A 165 2.62 -25.25 -15.20
CA GLY A 165 3.67 -25.52 -14.22
C GLY A 165 3.16 -25.64 -12.78
N LYS A 166 3.73 -26.58 -12.02
CA LYS A 166 3.58 -26.72 -10.55
C LYS A 166 3.81 -25.40 -9.79
N TYR A 167 4.60 -24.49 -10.36
CA TYR A 167 4.99 -23.21 -9.74
C TYR A 167 4.03 -22.06 -10.04
N LEU A 168 2.98 -22.26 -10.85
CA LEU A 168 2.08 -21.17 -11.24
C LEU A 168 1.44 -20.45 -10.03
N PRO A 169 0.95 -21.12 -8.97
CA PRO A 169 0.45 -20.45 -7.77
C PRO A 169 1.50 -19.56 -7.08
N LEU A 170 2.76 -20.00 -7.07
CA LEU A 170 3.87 -19.22 -6.53
C LEU A 170 4.14 -17.97 -7.38
N CYS A 171 4.11 -18.10 -8.71
CA CYS A 171 4.28 -16.96 -9.62
C CYS A 171 3.20 -15.89 -9.39
N TYR A 172 1.92 -16.29 -9.28
CA TYR A 172 0.84 -15.35 -8.95
C TYR A 172 1.05 -14.67 -7.60
N THR A 173 1.49 -15.44 -6.60
CA THR A 173 1.77 -14.92 -5.25
C THR A 173 2.89 -13.87 -5.28
N LEU A 174 4.01 -14.17 -5.95
CA LEU A 174 5.14 -13.25 -6.09
C LEU A 174 4.75 -11.98 -6.87
N SER A 175 4.02 -12.14 -7.98
CA SER A 175 3.51 -11.00 -8.76
C SER A 175 2.58 -10.11 -7.93
N ALA A 176 1.71 -10.67 -7.10
CA ALA A 176 0.81 -9.91 -6.23
C ALA A 176 1.57 -9.09 -5.16
N ILE A 177 2.59 -9.68 -4.55
CA ILE A 177 3.48 -8.99 -3.60
C ILE A 177 4.18 -7.81 -4.29
N LEU A 178 4.83 -8.07 -5.42
CA LEU A 178 5.56 -7.05 -6.17
C LEU A 178 4.63 -5.92 -6.63
N LEU A 179 3.47 -6.26 -7.19
CA LEU A 179 2.48 -5.30 -7.68
C LEU A 179 2.01 -4.36 -6.58
N SER A 180 1.72 -4.90 -5.39
CA SER A 180 1.31 -4.10 -4.23
C SER A 180 2.37 -3.07 -3.84
N LEU A 181 3.64 -3.47 -3.78
CA LEU A 181 4.75 -2.59 -3.38
C LEU A 181 5.17 -1.61 -4.48
N PHE A 182 5.06 -2.02 -5.75
CA PHE A 182 5.29 -1.12 -6.87
C PHE A 182 4.30 0.04 -6.88
N HIS A 183 3.01 -0.23 -6.67
CA HIS A 183 2.01 0.83 -6.57
C HIS A 183 2.29 1.82 -5.43
N VAL A 184 2.89 1.38 -4.32
CA VAL A 184 3.38 2.27 -3.26
C VAL A 184 4.47 3.19 -3.79
N THR A 185 5.53 2.63 -4.38
CA THR A 185 6.69 3.42 -4.85
C THR A 185 6.33 4.37 -5.99
N TRP A 186 5.53 3.92 -6.97
CA TRP A 186 5.01 4.77 -8.05
C TRP A 186 4.19 5.94 -7.52
N THR A 187 3.40 5.72 -6.47
CA THR A 187 2.60 6.79 -5.86
C THR A 187 3.47 7.82 -5.17
N ILE A 188 4.48 7.41 -4.41
CA ILE A 188 5.45 8.32 -3.79
C ILE A 188 6.16 9.17 -4.84
N MET A 189 6.68 8.53 -5.91
CA MET A 189 7.39 9.22 -6.99
C MET A 189 6.50 10.25 -7.72
N VAL A 190 5.31 9.84 -8.18
CA VAL A 190 4.39 10.74 -8.90
C VAL A 190 3.95 11.90 -8.01
N TRP A 191 3.62 11.63 -6.75
CA TRP A 191 3.15 12.68 -5.86
C TRP A 191 4.27 13.65 -5.49
N ASP A 192 5.52 13.20 -5.34
CA ASP A 192 6.66 14.11 -5.18
C ASP A 192 6.83 15.06 -6.38
N THR A 193 6.70 14.53 -7.61
CA THR A 193 6.66 15.34 -8.84
C THR A 193 5.53 16.37 -8.79
N CYS A 194 4.29 15.97 -8.47
CA CYS A 194 3.15 16.88 -8.45
C CYS A 194 3.28 18.01 -7.41
N HIS A 195 4.11 17.85 -6.37
CA HIS A 195 4.43 18.94 -5.45
C HIS A 195 5.48 19.91 -5.99
N LYS A 196 6.46 19.40 -6.73
CA LYS A 196 7.61 20.17 -7.24
C LYS A 196 7.34 20.82 -8.61
N ILE A 197 6.29 20.40 -9.31
CA ILE A 197 5.97 20.80 -10.69
C ILE A 197 5.84 22.32 -10.87
N ASP A 198 5.34 23.03 -9.86
CA ASP A 198 5.17 24.49 -9.90
C ASP A 198 6.49 25.27 -9.68
N ARG A 199 7.59 24.59 -9.35
CA ARG A 199 8.83 25.22 -8.87
C ARG A 199 10.06 24.94 -9.73
N ILE A 200 10.20 23.72 -10.27
CA ILE A 200 11.45 23.29 -10.93
C ILE A 200 11.13 22.41 -12.14
N PRO A 201 11.72 22.64 -13.34
CA PRO A 201 11.48 21.81 -14.52
C PRO A 201 12.00 20.37 -14.39
N SER A 202 13.05 20.12 -13.57
CA SER A 202 13.52 18.76 -13.25
C SER A 202 12.56 17.97 -12.34
N ALA A 203 11.44 18.56 -11.91
CA ALA A 203 10.44 17.90 -11.10
C ALA A 203 9.75 16.72 -11.80
N PHE A 204 9.81 16.62 -13.13
CA PHE A 204 9.18 15.53 -13.88
C PHE A 204 9.92 14.18 -13.77
N VAL A 205 11.19 14.18 -13.33
CA VAL A 205 12.04 12.98 -13.33
C VAL A 205 11.43 11.82 -12.51
N PRO A 206 10.94 12.02 -11.27
CA PRO A 206 10.30 10.93 -10.52
C PRO A 206 9.06 10.34 -11.19
N ALA A 207 8.16 11.18 -11.71
CA ALA A 207 6.97 10.71 -12.43
C ALA A 207 7.34 9.94 -13.71
N ALA A 208 8.33 10.42 -14.46
CA ALA A 208 8.85 9.69 -15.62
C ALA A 208 9.43 8.33 -15.22
N ALA A 209 10.22 8.28 -14.15
CA ALA A 209 10.78 7.02 -13.61
C ALA A 209 9.68 6.05 -13.17
N ALA A 210 8.60 6.56 -12.55
CA ALA A 210 7.44 5.76 -12.18
C ALA A 210 6.74 5.17 -13.41
N LEU A 211 6.44 5.99 -14.42
CA LEU A 211 5.79 5.52 -15.65
C LEU A 211 6.66 4.50 -16.42
N ILE A 212 7.96 4.78 -16.58
CA ILE A 212 8.89 3.89 -17.28
C ILE A 212 9.01 2.56 -16.54
N SER A 213 9.18 2.59 -15.21
CA SER A 213 9.26 1.36 -14.42
C SER A 213 7.94 0.58 -14.43
N HIS A 214 6.78 1.25 -14.45
CA HIS A 214 5.48 0.61 -14.58
C HIS A 214 5.33 -0.11 -15.93
N LEU A 215 5.64 0.56 -17.04
CA LEU A 215 5.65 -0.04 -18.38
C LEU A 215 6.64 -1.20 -18.47
N LEU A 216 7.86 -1.03 -17.93
CA LEU A 216 8.91 -2.05 -17.95
C LEU A 216 8.48 -3.32 -17.19
N VAL A 217 7.99 -3.18 -15.97
CA VAL A 217 7.55 -4.32 -15.13
C VAL A 217 6.35 -5.02 -15.77
N ALA A 218 5.40 -4.27 -16.34
CA ALA A 218 4.26 -4.84 -17.06
C ALA A 218 4.70 -5.62 -18.31
N PHE A 219 5.63 -5.07 -19.10
CA PHE A 219 6.17 -5.75 -20.27
C PHE A 219 6.98 -7.00 -19.89
N LEU A 220 7.84 -6.92 -18.87
CA LEU A 220 8.57 -8.08 -18.34
C LEU A 220 7.61 -9.19 -17.89
N SER A 221 6.47 -8.84 -17.29
CA SER A 221 5.46 -9.82 -16.88
C SER A 221 4.87 -10.60 -18.05
N SER A 222 4.83 -10.03 -19.26
CA SER A 222 4.36 -10.75 -20.45
C SER A 222 5.27 -11.93 -20.83
N LEU A 223 6.55 -11.87 -20.47
CA LEU A 223 7.54 -12.92 -20.72
C LEU A 223 7.38 -14.13 -19.78
N ASN A 224 6.63 -13.98 -18.69
CA ASN A 224 6.33 -15.10 -17.77
C ASN A 224 5.63 -16.25 -18.51
N SER A 225 4.70 -15.90 -19.42
CA SER A 225 3.96 -16.87 -20.24
C SER A 225 4.84 -17.65 -21.23
N ARG A 226 6.07 -17.17 -21.48
CA ARG A 226 7.07 -17.78 -22.37
C ARG A 226 8.11 -18.62 -21.60
N GLY A 227 7.96 -18.78 -20.29
CA GLY A 227 8.86 -19.59 -19.46
C GLY A 227 10.04 -18.83 -18.84
N PHE A 228 10.16 -17.51 -19.06
CA PHE A 228 11.27 -16.72 -18.50
C PHE A 228 11.06 -16.28 -17.04
N TYR A 229 10.10 -16.87 -16.32
CA TYR A 229 9.72 -16.45 -14.96
C TYR A 229 10.90 -16.46 -13.98
N ILE A 230 11.85 -17.39 -14.12
CA ILE A 230 13.05 -17.50 -13.28
C ILE A 230 13.93 -16.23 -13.39
N VAL A 231 13.97 -15.58 -14.55
CA VAL A 231 14.74 -14.34 -14.76
C VAL A 231 13.88 -13.11 -14.49
N VAL A 232 12.61 -13.15 -14.88
CA VAL A 232 11.69 -12.01 -14.75
C VAL A 232 11.51 -11.62 -13.28
N PHE A 233 11.28 -12.56 -12.36
CA PHE A 233 11.04 -12.23 -10.96
C PHE A 233 12.24 -11.57 -10.27
N PRO A 234 13.49 -12.09 -10.37
CA PRO A 234 14.67 -11.41 -9.86
C PRO A 234 14.87 -10.00 -10.46
N VAL A 235 14.64 -9.83 -11.77
CA VAL A 235 14.76 -8.52 -12.42
C VAL A 235 13.69 -7.56 -11.90
N GLN A 236 12.43 -7.99 -11.78
CA GLN A 236 11.36 -7.17 -11.21
C GLN A 236 11.64 -6.82 -9.75
N PHE A 237 12.15 -7.76 -8.95
CA PHE A 237 12.54 -7.51 -7.58
C PHE A 237 13.69 -6.49 -7.48
N LEU A 238 14.69 -6.58 -8.37
CA LEU A 238 15.77 -5.59 -8.45
C LEU A 238 15.24 -4.20 -8.81
N ILE A 239 14.34 -4.10 -9.80
CA ILE A 239 13.68 -2.84 -10.17
C ILE A 239 12.92 -2.27 -8.96
N LEU A 240 12.21 -3.11 -8.21
CA LEU A 240 11.52 -2.69 -6.99
C LEU A 240 12.50 -2.12 -5.96
N LEU A 241 13.63 -2.78 -5.70
CA LEU A 241 14.65 -2.27 -4.79
C LEU A 241 15.21 -0.92 -5.23
N ILE A 242 15.43 -0.73 -6.54
CA ILE A 242 15.85 0.56 -7.11
C ILE A 242 14.77 1.63 -6.87
N CYS A 243 13.50 1.31 -7.13
CA CYS A 243 12.38 2.22 -6.87
C CYS A 243 12.26 2.59 -5.38
N ILE A 244 12.45 1.63 -4.46
CA ILE A 244 12.44 1.87 -3.02
C ILE A 244 13.62 2.76 -2.61
N ALA A 245 14.83 2.47 -3.09
CA ALA A 245 16.01 3.29 -2.83
C ALA A 245 15.81 4.73 -3.31
N TYR A 246 15.21 4.90 -4.48
CA TYR A 246 14.88 6.21 -5.03
C TYR A 246 13.82 6.95 -4.19
N CYS A 247 12.77 6.25 -3.75
CA CYS A 247 11.78 6.80 -2.82
C CYS A 247 12.42 7.21 -1.49
N ASN A 248 13.38 6.44 -0.96
CA ASN A 248 14.11 6.79 0.26
C ASN A 248 14.87 8.12 0.09
N VAL A 249 15.51 8.35 -1.06
CA VAL A 249 16.17 9.64 -1.37
C VAL A 249 15.15 10.77 -1.49
N ILE A 250 14.00 10.55 -2.13
CA ILE A 250 12.89 11.52 -2.20
C ILE A 250 12.39 11.91 -0.80
N MET A 251 12.41 10.97 0.14
CA MET A 251 12.02 11.18 1.53
C MET A 251 13.09 11.84 2.40
N GLY A 252 14.28 12.13 1.85
CA GLY A 252 15.40 12.77 2.55
C GLY A 252 16.40 11.80 3.17
N GLY A 253 16.26 10.49 2.92
CA GLY A 253 17.23 9.48 3.31
C GLY A 253 18.46 9.45 2.40
N THR A 254 19.50 8.73 2.83
CA THR A 254 20.71 8.50 2.03
C THR A 254 20.78 7.06 1.54
N ILE A 255 21.63 6.76 0.56
CA ILE A 255 21.85 5.36 0.13
C ILE A 255 22.40 4.52 1.29
N SER A 256 23.21 5.12 2.17
CA SER A 256 23.68 4.45 3.39
C SER A 256 22.53 4.10 4.34
N SER A 257 21.55 5.01 4.53
CA SER A 257 20.37 4.70 5.37
C SER A 257 19.55 3.55 4.79
N PHE A 258 19.45 3.45 3.46
CA PHE A 258 18.77 2.34 2.79
C PHE A 258 19.51 1.01 2.99
N ILE A 259 20.83 0.97 2.77
CA ILE A 259 21.65 -0.23 2.96
C ILE A 259 21.60 -0.69 4.43
N ASN A 260 21.74 0.24 5.37
CA ASN A 260 21.63 -0.04 6.79
C ASN A 260 20.23 -0.57 7.15
N GLY A 261 19.17 0.00 6.55
CA GLY A 261 17.79 -0.47 6.73
C GLY A 261 17.57 -1.89 6.23
N ILE A 262 18.18 -2.28 5.11
CA ILE A 262 18.17 -3.67 4.63
C ILE A 262 18.89 -4.59 5.63
N GLY A 263 20.09 -4.20 6.07
CA GLY A 263 20.87 -4.99 7.04
C GLY A 263 20.12 -5.18 8.37
N GLN A 264 19.48 -4.12 8.86
CA GLN A 264 18.63 -4.17 10.05
C GLN A 264 17.39 -5.04 9.83
N SER A 265 16.73 -4.95 8.67
CA SER A 265 15.55 -5.79 8.36
C SER A 265 15.90 -7.28 8.33
N ILE A 266 17.06 -7.64 7.77
CA ILE A 266 17.55 -9.03 7.78
C ILE A 266 17.83 -9.48 9.22
N THR A 267 18.51 -8.63 10.01
CA THR A 267 18.85 -8.93 11.40
C THR A 267 17.60 -9.09 12.27
N ASP A 268 16.64 -8.18 12.14
CA ASP A 268 15.37 -8.19 12.87
C ASP A 268 14.50 -9.40 12.46
N GLY A 269 14.57 -9.81 11.19
CA GLY A 269 13.95 -11.04 10.69
C GLY A 269 14.55 -12.31 11.29
N ILE A 270 15.88 -12.43 11.34
CA ILE A 270 16.59 -13.58 11.93
C ILE A 270 16.37 -13.65 13.44
N THR A 271 16.35 -12.50 14.11
CA THR A 271 16.23 -12.42 15.58
C THR A 271 14.77 -12.49 16.07
N PHE A 272 13.79 -12.62 15.17
CA PHE A 272 12.35 -12.63 15.47
C PHE A 272 11.92 -11.48 16.39
N LYS A 273 12.58 -10.33 16.28
CA LYS A 273 12.41 -9.21 17.20
C LYS A 273 10.97 -8.73 17.28
N GLY A 274 10.26 -8.71 16.15
CA GLY A 274 8.83 -8.32 16.09
C GLY A 274 7.90 -9.25 16.86
N ILE A 275 8.18 -10.56 16.88
CA ILE A 275 7.40 -11.52 17.69
C ILE A 275 7.71 -11.29 19.18
N ARG A 276 8.99 -11.09 19.50
CA ARG A 276 9.42 -10.82 20.86
C ARG A 276 8.76 -9.57 21.44
N THR A 277 8.73 -8.46 20.68
CA THR A 277 8.08 -7.22 21.12
C THR A 277 6.57 -7.39 21.31
N LEU A 278 5.88 -8.12 20.42
CA LEU A 278 4.45 -8.40 20.58
C LEU A 278 4.13 -9.26 21.80
N ILE A 279 5.00 -10.23 22.12
CA ILE A 279 4.87 -11.06 23.32
C ILE A 279 5.05 -10.18 24.58
N GLU A 280 6.07 -9.33 24.61
CA GLU A 280 6.31 -8.44 25.75
C GLU A 280 5.18 -7.40 25.92
N GLU A 281 4.66 -6.83 24.84
CA GLU A 281 3.50 -5.92 24.91
C GLU A 281 2.25 -6.62 25.43
N ARG A 282 1.97 -7.86 24.99
CA ARG A 282 0.86 -8.65 25.53
C ARG A 282 1.05 -8.93 27.01
N LYS A 283 2.27 -9.31 27.43
CA LYS A 283 2.61 -9.58 28.82
C LYS A 283 2.39 -8.34 29.71
N MET A 284 2.81 -7.17 29.24
CA MET A 284 2.60 -5.89 29.91
C MET A 284 1.12 -5.51 30.03
N ARG A 285 0.30 -5.75 28.98
CA ARG A 285 -1.16 -5.52 29.05
C ARG A 285 -1.84 -6.43 30.06
N THR A 286 -1.50 -7.73 30.07
CA THR A 286 -2.03 -8.69 31.05
C THR A 286 -1.63 -8.31 32.48
N GLN A 287 -0.39 -7.85 32.68
CA GLN A 287 0.10 -7.43 34.00
C GLN A 287 -0.56 -6.12 34.47
N ARG A 288 -0.88 -5.20 33.55
CA ARG A 288 -1.62 -3.97 33.87
C ARG A 288 -3.08 -4.24 34.24
N GLN A 289 -3.68 -5.30 33.70
CA GLN A 289 -5.04 -5.73 34.04
C GLN A 289 -5.13 -6.52 35.35
N SER A 290 -4.02 -7.02 35.88
CA SER A 290 -3.98 -7.79 37.13
C SER A 290 -3.66 -6.97 38.38
N VAL A 291 -3.38 -5.66 38.24
CA VAL A 291 -3.22 -4.76 39.39
C VAL A 291 -4.60 -4.26 39.80
N PRO A 292 -5.12 -4.59 41.01
CA PRO A 292 -6.38 -4.05 41.49
C PRO A 292 -6.25 -2.54 41.69
N ASP A 293 -7.25 -1.77 41.26
CA ASP A 293 -7.33 -0.34 41.57
C ASP A 293 -7.33 -0.17 43.09
N GLU A 294 -6.25 0.40 43.65
CA GLU A 294 -6.24 0.82 45.05
C GLU A 294 -7.38 1.83 45.26
N PRO A 295 -8.26 1.62 46.25
CA PRO A 295 -9.36 2.55 46.49
C PRO A 295 -8.80 3.92 46.88
N MET A 296 -9.20 4.95 46.13
CA MET A 296 -8.88 6.33 46.43
C MET A 296 -9.38 6.67 47.84
N THR A 297 -8.46 6.81 48.81
CA THR A 297 -8.80 7.33 50.13
C THR A 297 -9.23 8.78 49.99
N GLU A 298 -10.53 8.99 50.17
CA GLU A 298 -11.24 10.26 50.22
C GLU A 298 -10.61 11.17 51.29
N ARG A 299 -9.88 12.19 50.86
CA ARG A 299 -9.39 13.25 51.77
C ARG A 299 -10.55 14.21 51.99
N GLY A 300 -11.39 13.87 52.97
CA GLY A 300 -12.57 14.65 53.37
C GLY A 300 -12.20 16.08 53.75
N GLY A 301 -12.84 17.04 53.07
CA GLY A 301 -12.88 18.43 53.49
C GLY A 301 -13.99 18.62 54.51
N THR A 302 -13.64 18.92 55.75
CA THR A 302 -14.58 19.46 56.74
C THR A 302 -14.69 20.96 56.54
N ALA A 303 -15.86 21.40 56.08
CA ALA A 303 -16.30 22.78 56.14
C ALA A 303 -16.56 23.17 57.59
N THR A 304 -16.04 24.33 58.01
CA THR A 304 -16.47 25.05 59.20
C THR A 304 -16.87 26.44 58.78
N GLU A 305 -18.18 26.70 58.83
CA GLU A 305 -18.78 28.03 58.88
C GLU A 305 -18.43 28.74 60.19
N GLY A 306 -18.30 30.06 60.13
CA GLY A 306 -18.11 30.93 61.29
C GLY A 306 -17.99 32.38 60.87
N GLU A 307 -19.10 33.11 61.05
CA GLU A 307 -19.25 34.57 60.95
C GLU A 307 -18.19 35.34 61.75
N GLU A 308 -17.77 36.52 61.28
CA GLU A 308 -18.02 37.82 61.94
C GLU A 308 -17.16 38.96 61.33
N THR A 309 -17.88 39.94 60.79
CA THR A 309 -17.71 41.40 60.93
C THR A 309 -16.35 42.10 61.16
N ASN A 310 -16.19 43.18 60.38
CA ASN A 310 -15.76 44.55 60.75
C ASN A 310 -14.34 45.07 60.46
N THR A 311 -14.35 46.28 59.87
CA THR A 311 -13.40 47.44 59.97
C THR A 311 -12.04 47.31 59.28
N VAL A 312 -11.73 48.09 58.24
CA VAL A 312 -11.38 49.54 58.17
C VAL A 312 -9.94 49.83 58.62
N ASP A 313 -9.20 50.44 57.69
CA ASP A 313 -8.00 51.28 57.78
C ASP A 313 -6.57 50.72 57.86
N ALA A 314 -5.74 51.41 57.06
CA ALA A 314 -4.27 51.49 56.93
C ALA A 314 -3.55 50.47 56.03
#